data_AF-A0A3N2BY88-F1
#
_entry.id   AF-A0A3N2BY88-F1
#
_cell.length_a   1.000
_cell.length_b   1.000
_cell.length_c   1.000
_cell.angle_alpha   90.00
_cell.angle_beta   90.00
_cell.angle_gamma   90.00
#
_symmetry.space_group_name_H-M   'P 1'
#
loop_
_entity.id
_entity.type
_entity.pdbx_description
1 polymer ?
#
loop_
_entity_poly.entity_id
_entity_poly.type
_entity_poly.pdbx_seq_one_letter_code
_entity_poly.pdbx_strand_id
1 'polypeptide(L)'
;MTGTSNTPRLRAPSRTARAVTLVLAGLGLTGALTGCTDTQPTVIPTPEIVWQDGITPTSPLEAEHLVNVAREADIGKAMASNSGDFTIAQLTDNWDHDYVEHISRSYAGQGKHPIVYPGPEPWTPTRIIEEDTAHAVVEVCAITPGYGRVKGTVNPGGQYNRGRASLLRLELVRVDGQWKRTIDGEYSGGDFGPCDGSSIPVGYFRPAPELPDTPVDAPLPTPTDDEPVHR
;
A
#
# COMPACT_ATOMS: atom_id res chain seq x y z
N MET A 1 -46.25 34.56 39.16
CA MET A 1 -46.37 36.02 39.36
C MET A 1 -45.64 36.72 38.23
N THR A 2 -46.39 37.47 37.41
CA THR A 2 -46.01 38.72 36.70
C THR A 2 -44.60 38.85 36.11
N GLY A 3 -44.37 39.17 34.84
CA GLY A 3 -45.13 40.14 34.06
C GLY A 3 -44.82 40.10 32.55
N THR A 4 -45.89 40.37 31.82
CA THR A 4 -45.96 40.76 30.41
C THR A 4 -45.54 42.22 30.24
N SER A 5 -44.94 42.57 29.10
CA SER A 5 -44.99 43.94 28.57
C SER A 5 -44.97 43.90 27.04
N ASN A 6 -45.88 44.68 26.49
CA ASN A 6 -46.49 44.54 25.17
C ASN A 6 -46.20 45.82 24.36
N THR A 7 -45.80 45.62 23.10
CA THR A 7 -46.18 46.39 21.88
C THR A 7 -45.77 47.88 21.75
N PRO A 8 -45.55 48.41 20.51
CA PRO A 8 -46.67 48.67 19.60
C PRO A 8 -46.46 48.32 18.11
N ARG A 9 -47.60 48.02 17.48
CA ARG A 9 -47.85 47.91 16.04
C ARG A 9 -47.85 49.30 15.38
N LEU A 10 -47.34 49.38 14.14
CA LEU A 10 -47.76 50.37 13.14
C LEU A 10 -47.94 49.63 11.81
N ARG A 11 -49.19 49.26 11.49
CA ARG A 11 -50.05 49.86 10.44
C ARG A 11 -49.48 49.77 9.02
N ALA A 12 -50.04 48.82 8.26
CA ALA A 12 -50.13 48.88 6.80
C ALA A 12 -51.04 50.05 6.36
N PRO A 13 -50.83 50.56 5.13
CA PRO A 13 -51.94 50.56 4.19
C PRO A 13 -51.58 50.24 2.73
N SER A 14 -52.47 49.43 2.13
CA SER A 14 -53.04 49.50 0.77
C SER A 14 -52.19 49.75 -0.49
N ARG A 15 -52.21 48.70 -1.33
CA ARG A 15 -52.59 48.67 -2.77
C ARG A 15 -52.17 49.84 -3.66
N THR A 16 -51.31 49.55 -4.64
CA THR A 16 -51.54 49.85 -6.07
C THR A 16 -50.67 48.96 -6.93
N ALA A 17 -51.32 48.29 -7.88
CA ALA A 17 -50.72 47.47 -8.91
C ALA A 17 -49.87 48.31 -9.87
N ARG A 18 -48.70 47.79 -10.25
CA ARG A 18 -48.17 47.86 -11.63
C ARG A 18 -47.35 46.59 -11.87
N ALA A 19 -47.86 45.76 -12.76
CA ALA A 19 -47.14 44.65 -13.34
C ALA A 19 -45.93 45.20 -14.10
N VAL A 20 -44.75 44.67 -13.81
CA VAL A 20 -43.62 44.70 -14.73
C VAL A 20 -43.18 43.25 -14.89
N THR A 21 -43.64 42.66 -15.98
CA THR A 21 -43.17 41.38 -16.49
C THR A 21 -41.70 41.55 -16.87
N LEU A 22 -40.79 40.97 -16.09
CA LEU A 22 -39.39 40.83 -16.45
C LEU A 22 -39.14 39.36 -16.78
N VAL A 23 -39.25 39.06 -18.07
CA VAL A 23 -38.72 37.84 -18.68
C VAL A 23 -37.21 37.96 -18.61
N LEU A 24 -36.57 37.25 -17.68
CA LEU A 24 -35.14 37.00 -17.71
C LEU A 24 -34.91 35.52 -18.00
N ALA A 25 -34.38 35.34 -19.21
CA ALA A 25 -33.87 34.14 -19.81
C ALA A 25 -33.05 33.28 -18.83
N GLY A 26 -33.18 31.97 -19.01
CA GLY A 26 -32.53 30.97 -18.18
C GLY A 26 -31.02 31.11 -18.10
N LEU A 27 -30.50 30.86 -16.90
CA LEU A 27 -29.19 30.27 -16.73
C LEU A 27 -29.41 28.91 -16.07
N GLY A 28 -29.24 27.86 -16.86
CA GLY A 28 -29.11 26.50 -16.35
C GLY A 28 -27.86 26.42 -15.48
N LEU A 29 -28.05 26.28 -14.17
CA LEU A 29 -27.03 25.71 -13.31
C LEU A 29 -27.06 24.19 -13.50
N THR A 30 -26.49 23.72 -14.61
CA THR A 30 -25.94 22.35 -14.64
C THR A 30 -24.67 22.40 -13.83
N GLY A 31 -24.79 22.09 -12.54
CA GLY A 31 -23.64 21.87 -11.68
C GLY A 31 -22.77 20.79 -12.32
N ALA A 32 -21.56 21.18 -12.71
CA ALA A 32 -20.53 20.23 -13.10
C ALA A 32 -20.20 19.39 -11.86
N LEU A 33 -20.72 18.17 -11.82
CA LEU A 33 -20.06 17.09 -11.09
C LEU A 33 -18.72 16.90 -11.81
N THR A 34 -17.69 17.60 -11.34
CA THR A 34 -16.31 17.29 -11.69
C THR A 34 -16.10 15.85 -11.25
N GLY A 35 -16.09 14.94 -12.22
CA GLY A 35 -15.97 13.51 -11.97
C GLY A 35 -14.74 13.22 -11.13
N CYS A 36 -14.91 12.34 -10.15
CA CYS A 36 -13.80 11.62 -9.55
C CYS A 36 -13.07 10.94 -10.70
N THR A 37 -11.89 11.45 -11.06
CA THR A 37 -10.99 10.73 -11.95
C THR A 37 -10.52 9.52 -11.16
N ASP A 38 -11.12 8.35 -11.44
CA ASP A 38 -10.56 7.05 -11.07
C ASP A 38 -9.15 7.02 -11.64
N THR A 39 -8.18 7.36 -10.79
CA THR A 39 -6.78 7.30 -11.16
C THR A 39 -6.41 5.84 -11.01
N GLN A 40 -6.58 5.09 -12.09
CA GLN A 40 -6.21 3.69 -12.14
C GLN A 40 -4.73 3.56 -11.73
N PRO A 41 -4.38 2.59 -10.87
CA PRO A 41 -2.99 2.34 -10.48
C PRO A 41 -2.06 2.24 -11.69
N THR A 42 -0.90 2.86 -11.60
CA THR A 42 0.10 2.81 -12.68
C THR A 42 0.72 1.41 -12.73
N VAL A 43 0.93 0.86 -13.93
CA VAL A 43 1.69 -0.38 -14.10
C VAL A 43 3.05 -0.02 -14.70
N ILE A 44 4.13 -0.32 -13.98
CA ILE A 44 5.50 -0.19 -14.50
C ILE A 44 6.07 -1.55 -14.90
N PRO A 45 7.04 -1.68 -15.81
CA PRO A 45 7.61 -2.98 -16.15
C PRO A 45 8.31 -3.63 -14.94
N THR A 46 7.95 -4.87 -14.61
CA THR A 46 8.65 -5.66 -13.59
C THR A 46 10.05 -6.02 -14.10
N PRO A 47 11.13 -5.66 -13.38
CA PRO A 47 12.49 -6.03 -13.78
C PRO A 47 12.69 -7.55 -13.82
N GLU A 48 13.64 -8.01 -14.63
CA GLU A 48 14.06 -9.42 -14.58
C GLU A 48 14.65 -9.73 -13.19
N ILE A 49 14.31 -10.89 -12.61
CA ILE A 49 14.92 -11.36 -11.37
C ILE A 49 16.00 -12.39 -11.69
N VAL A 50 17.20 -12.09 -11.22
CA VAL A 50 18.38 -12.93 -11.38
C VAL A 50 18.72 -13.58 -10.05
N TRP A 51 18.79 -14.90 -10.06
CA TRP A 51 18.98 -15.69 -8.85
C TRP A 51 20.45 -15.89 -8.52
N GLN A 52 20.82 -15.50 -7.30
CA GLN A 52 22.15 -15.74 -6.76
C GLN A 52 22.43 -17.24 -6.71
N ASP A 53 23.66 -17.62 -7.05
CA ASP A 53 24.13 -19.02 -6.97
C ASP A 53 23.30 -20.01 -7.79
N GLY A 54 22.43 -19.52 -8.71
CA GLY A 54 21.49 -20.34 -9.47
C GLY A 54 20.33 -20.91 -8.64
N ILE A 55 20.16 -20.48 -7.39
CA ILE A 55 19.12 -20.98 -6.48
C ILE A 55 17.81 -20.25 -6.76
N THR A 56 16.88 -20.94 -7.43
CA THR A 56 15.55 -20.44 -7.76
C THR A 56 14.50 -20.94 -6.74
N PRO A 57 13.35 -20.26 -6.61
CA PRO A 57 12.22 -20.77 -5.83
C PRO A 57 11.73 -22.10 -6.43
N THR A 58 11.84 -23.19 -5.67
CA THR A 58 11.54 -24.55 -6.15
C THR A 58 10.69 -25.36 -5.16
N SER A 59 10.19 -24.72 -4.08
CA SER A 59 9.31 -25.38 -3.14
C SER A 59 8.01 -25.83 -3.85
N PRO A 60 7.45 -27.00 -3.52
CA PRO A 60 6.13 -27.38 -4.02
C PRO A 60 5.04 -26.34 -3.72
N LEU A 61 5.20 -25.59 -2.63
CA LEU A 61 4.28 -24.52 -2.23
C LEU A 61 4.33 -23.30 -3.15
N GLU A 62 5.32 -23.16 -4.03
CA GLU A 62 5.32 -22.06 -5.04
C GLU A 62 4.15 -22.21 -6.03
N ALA A 63 3.53 -23.39 -6.13
CA ALA A 63 2.29 -23.57 -6.91
C ALA A 63 1.04 -23.01 -6.22
N GLU A 64 1.12 -22.73 -4.91
CA GLU A 64 -0.03 -22.27 -4.12
C GLU A 64 -0.31 -20.78 -4.40
N HIS A 65 -1.59 -20.44 -4.51
CA HIS A 65 -2.01 -19.07 -4.81
C HIS A 65 -1.55 -18.07 -3.74
N LEU A 66 -1.67 -18.42 -2.45
CA LEU A 66 -1.26 -17.57 -1.33
C LEU A 66 0.24 -17.26 -1.34
N VAL A 67 1.07 -18.23 -1.73
CA VAL A 67 2.52 -18.04 -1.87
C VAL A 67 2.83 -17.09 -3.01
N ASN A 68 2.15 -17.23 -4.14
CA ASN A 68 2.31 -16.32 -5.28
C ASN A 68 1.90 -14.88 -4.92
N VAL A 69 0.80 -14.67 -4.19
CA VAL A 69 0.42 -13.34 -3.69
C VAL A 69 1.51 -12.76 -2.80
N ALA A 70 2.07 -13.56 -1.87
CA ALA A 70 3.15 -13.10 -1.01
C ALA A 70 4.43 -12.73 -1.79
N ARG A 71 4.77 -13.49 -2.84
CA ARG A 71 5.90 -13.18 -3.74
C ARG A 71 5.69 -11.86 -4.48
N GLU A 72 4.54 -11.68 -5.09
CA GLU A 72 4.19 -10.47 -5.84
C GLU A 72 4.14 -9.24 -4.91
N ALA A 73 3.65 -9.41 -3.68
CA ALA A 73 3.69 -8.38 -2.66
C ALA A 73 5.11 -7.89 -2.36
N ASP A 74 6.07 -8.80 -2.18
CA ASP A 74 7.46 -8.42 -1.91
C ASP A 74 8.14 -7.77 -3.13
N ILE A 75 7.79 -8.21 -4.35
CA ILE A 75 8.23 -7.57 -5.60
C ILE A 75 7.68 -6.14 -5.68
N GLY A 76 6.36 -5.96 -5.48
CA GLY A 76 5.69 -4.68 -5.51
C GLY A 76 6.24 -3.69 -4.48
N LYS A 77 6.46 -4.15 -3.23
CA LYS A 77 7.10 -3.36 -2.17
C LYS A 77 8.48 -2.86 -2.57
N ALA A 78 9.32 -3.75 -3.11
CA ALA A 78 10.66 -3.39 -3.53
C ALA A 78 10.63 -2.38 -4.70
N MET A 79 9.75 -2.60 -5.69
CA MET A 79 9.57 -1.69 -6.83
C MET A 79 9.06 -0.31 -6.40
N ALA A 80 8.05 -0.25 -5.54
CA ALA A 80 7.51 1.00 -5.01
C ALA A 80 8.57 1.77 -4.20
N SER A 81 9.31 1.08 -3.33
CA SER A 81 10.36 1.71 -2.53
C SER A 81 11.53 2.23 -3.39
N ASN A 82 11.87 1.54 -4.48
CA ASN A 82 12.94 1.95 -5.37
C ASN A 82 12.56 3.13 -6.27
N SER A 83 11.29 3.17 -6.71
CA SER A 83 10.77 4.23 -7.57
C SER A 83 10.26 5.45 -6.80
N GLY A 84 9.88 5.25 -5.53
CA GLY A 84 9.12 6.22 -4.75
C GLY A 84 7.64 6.33 -5.16
N ASP A 85 7.17 5.48 -6.08
CA ASP A 85 5.77 5.43 -6.51
C ASP A 85 4.99 4.34 -5.78
N PHE A 86 4.21 4.75 -4.78
CA PHE A 86 3.36 3.87 -3.98
C PHE A 86 1.95 3.67 -4.56
N THR A 87 1.71 4.16 -5.78
CA THR A 87 0.43 3.94 -6.50
C THR A 87 0.49 2.83 -7.52
N ILE A 88 1.64 2.15 -7.66
CA ILE A 88 1.77 1.10 -8.66
C ILE A 88 0.85 -0.09 -8.35
N ALA A 89 0.28 -0.69 -9.39
CA ALA A 89 -0.61 -1.86 -9.27
C ALA A 89 0.12 -3.03 -8.61
N GLN A 90 1.40 -3.23 -8.93
CA GLN A 90 2.22 -4.30 -8.32
C GLN A 90 2.26 -4.23 -6.78
N LEU A 91 2.15 -3.03 -6.21
CA LEU A 91 2.04 -2.84 -4.77
C LEU A 91 0.58 -2.94 -4.33
N THR A 92 -0.29 -2.11 -4.90
CA THR A 92 -1.67 -1.90 -4.41
C THR A 92 -2.61 -3.08 -4.63
N ASP A 93 -2.31 -3.96 -5.60
CA ASP A 93 -3.07 -5.20 -5.81
C ASP A 93 -2.70 -6.29 -4.79
N ASN A 94 -1.49 -6.23 -4.20
CA ASN A 94 -0.93 -7.31 -3.38
C ASN A 94 -0.72 -6.95 -1.90
N TRP A 95 -0.79 -5.68 -1.53
CA TRP A 95 -0.76 -5.21 -0.15
C TRP A 95 -2.05 -4.49 0.21
N ASP A 96 -2.48 -4.64 1.46
CA ASP A 96 -3.57 -3.84 1.99
C ASP A 96 -3.22 -2.34 2.03
N HIS A 97 -4.27 -1.53 2.12
CA HIS A 97 -4.17 -0.08 2.10
C HIS A 97 -3.29 0.44 3.26
N ASP A 98 -3.51 -0.09 4.46
CA ASP A 98 -2.81 0.33 5.68
C ASP A 98 -1.30 0.13 5.56
N TYR A 99 -0.85 -0.99 4.98
CA TYR A 99 0.57 -1.20 4.71
C TYR A 99 1.12 -0.23 3.67
N VAL A 100 0.40 0.00 2.57
CA VAL A 100 0.81 0.94 1.51
C VAL A 100 1.03 2.33 2.09
N GLU A 101 0.10 2.81 2.91
CA GLU A 101 0.27 4.08 3.60
C GLU A 101 1.47 4.08 4.57
N HIS A 102 1.63 3.01 5.34
CA HIS A 102 2.72 2.87 6.29
C HIS A 102 4.09 2.97 5.61
N ILE A 103 4.33 2.19 4.56
CA ILE A 103 5.63 2.19 3.86
C ILE A 103 5.87 3.51 3.12
N SER A 104 4.81 4.15 2.65
CA SER A 104 4.91 5.45 1.99
C SER A 104 5.35 6.55 2.96
N ARG A 105 4.73 6.61 4.15
CA ARG A 105 5.17 7.52 5.23
C ARG A 105 6.59 7.22 5.69
N SER A 106 6.94 5.93 5.82
CA SER A 106 8.29 5.50 6.17
C SER A 106 9.31 5.99 5.16
N TYR A 107 9.02 5.85 3.86
CA TYR A 107 9.87 6.31 2.77
C TYR A 107 10.09 7.83 2.80
N ALA A 108 9.04 8.62 2.98
CA ALA A 108 9.14 10.08 3.14
C ALA A 108 10.04 10.48 4.33
N GLY A 109 10.05 9.66 5.40
CA GLY A 109 10.90 9.87 6.58
C GLY A 109 12.38 9.55 6.40
N GLN A 110 12.81 8.91 5.30
CA GLN A 110 14.19 8.45 5.11
C GLN A 110 15.19 9.58 4.78
N GLY A 111 14.71 10.77 4.40
CA GLY A 111 15.58 11.91 4.05
C GLY A 111 16.52 11.59 2.89
N LYS A 112 17.73 12.17 2.86
CA LYS A 112 18.66 12.09 1.70
C LYS A 112 19.26 10.70 1.41
N HIS A 113 18.83 9.68 2.14
CA HIS A 113 19.44 8.35 2.13
C HIS A 113 18.36 7.26 2.07
N PRO A 114 17.53 7.23 1.01
CA PRO A 114 16.49 6.23 0.89
C PRO A 114 17.08 4.81 0.83
N ILE A 115 16.32 3.87 1.38
CA ILE A 115 16.57 2.44 1.32
C ILE A 115 16.20 1.96 -0.07
N VAL A 116 17.11 1.26 -0.72
CA VAL A 116 16.91 0.63 -2.02
C VAL A 116 16.98 -0.88 -1.90
N TYR A 117 15.97 -1.54 -2.42
CA TYR A 117 15.82 -2.98 -2.40
C TYR A 117 16.40 -3.54 -3.70
N PRO A 118 17.49 -4.32 -3.65
CA PRO A 118 18.12 -4.82 -4.86
C PRO A 118 17.30 -5.92 -5.56
N GLY A 119 16.17 -6.36 -4.97
CA GLY A 119 15.22 -7.37 -5.46
C GLY A 119 14.04 -7.54 -4.47
N PRO A 120 13.28 -8.64 -4.53
CA PRO A 120 12.29 -9.02 -3.50
C PRO A 120 12.94 -9.66 -2.26
N GLU A 121 12.22 -9.71 -1.12
CA GLU A 121 12.73 -10.33 0.11
C GLU A 121 13.03 -11.83 -0.07
N PRO A 122 14.18 -12.33 0.44
CA PRO A 122 14.55 -13.74 0.25
C PRO A 122 13.93 -14.64 1.31
N TRP A 123 13.13 -15.58 0.86
CA TRP A 123 12.54 -16.62 1.70
C TRP A 123 12.13 -17.84 0.91
N THR A 124 11.93 -18.96 1.60
CA THR A 124 11.34 -20.20 1.07
C THR A 124 10.11 -20.56 1.92
N PRO A 125 8.95 -20.87 1.32
CA PRO A 125 7.77 -21.25 2.08
C PRO A 125 7.97 -22.62 2.73
N THR A 126 7.60 -22.73 4.00
CA THR A 126 7.70 -23.98 4.77
C THR A 126 6.35 -24.67 4.92
N ARG A 127 5.27 -23.90 5.13
CA ARG A 127 3.89 -24.41 5.21
C ARG A 127 2.86 -23.27 5.17
N ILE A 128 1.63 -23.62 4.84
CA ILE A 128 0.44 -22.78 5.11
C ILE A 128 -0.08 -23.23 6.49
N ILE A 129 -0.06 -22.33 7.47
CA ILE A 129 -0.46 -22.63 8.86
C ILE A 129 -1.98 -22.51 9.00
N GLU A 130 -2.55 -21.51 8.35
CA GLU A 130 -3.95 -21.13 8.49
C GLU A 130 -4.45 -20.67 7.13
N GLU A 131 -5.68 -21.05 6.81
CA GLU A 131 -6.41 -20.57 5.65
C GLU A 131 -7.90 -20.72 5.94
N ASP A 132 -8.61 -19.60 5.96
CA ASP A 132 -10.06 -19.55 5.96
C ASP A 132 -10.57 -18.64 4.83
N THR A 133 -11.85 -18.26 4.87
CA THR A 133 -12.47 -17.46 3.82
C THR A 133 -11.93 -16.03 3.69
N ALA A 134 -11.28 -15.51 4.73
CA ALA A 134 -10.89 -14.11 4.86
C ALA A 134 -9.43 -13.91 5.35
N HIS A 135 -8.81 -14.92 5.95
CA HIS A 135 -7.47 -14.84 6.53
C HIS A 135 -6.63 -16.07 6.17
N ALA A 136 -5.34 -15.86 5.95
CA ALA A 136 -4.38 -16.94 5.77
C ALA A 136 -2.99 -16.58 6.27
N VAL A 137 -2.23 -17.59 6.70
CA VAL A 137 -0.87 -17.43 7.20
C VAL A 137 0.07 -18.40 6.50
N VAL A 138 1.07 -17.85 5.81
CA VAL A 138 2.16 -18.61 5.19
C VAL A 138 3.40 -18.51 6.08
N GLU A 139 3.87 -19.63 6.60
CA GLU A 139 5.16 -19.69 7.28
C GLU A 139 6.28 -19.81 6.25
N VAL A 140 7.34 -19.02 6.46
CA VAL A 140 8.48 -18.97 5.56
C VAL A 140 9.78 -19.03 6.34
N CYS A 141 10.81 -19.63 5.75
CA CYS A 141 12.18 -19.50 6.21
C CYS A 141 12.81 -18.32 5.46
N ALA A 142 13.14 -17.23 6.18
CA ALA A 142 13.57 -15.97 5.59
C ALA A 142 14.90 -15.50 6.17
N ILE A 143 15.64 -14.68 5.42
CA ILE A 143 16.90 -14.09 5.88
C ILE A 143 16.62 -12.70 6.47
N THR A 144 16.60 -12.59 7.80
CA THR A 144 16.38 -11.33 8.54
C THR A 144 17.50 -11.02 9.54
N PRO A 145 17.66 -9.76 9.98
CA PRO A 145 17.32 -8.50 9.30
C PRO A 145 18.44 -8.03 8.36
N GLY A 146 18.12 -7.14 7.41
CA GLY A 146 19.13 -6.44 6.62
C GLY A 146 18.84 -6.31 5.12
N TYR A 147 17.58 -6.44 4.71
CA TYR A 147 17.24 -6.29 3.30
C TYR A 147 17.00 -4.83 2.93
N GLY A 148 17.91 -4.28 2.13
CA GLY A 148 17.92 -2.87 1.73
C GLY A 148 19.32 -2.28 1.73
N ARG A 149 19.60 -1.40 0.76
CA ARG A 149 20.88 -0.70 0.58
C ARG A 149 20.64 0.79 0.74
N VAL A 150 21.52 1.45 1.48
CA VAL A 150 21.51 2.92 1.57
C VAL A 150 22.67 3.47 0.74
N LYS A 151 22.40 4.47 -0.11
CA LYS A 151 23.41 5.12 -0.96
C LYS A 151 24.60 5.61 -0.12
N GLY A 152 25.81 5.25 -0.53
CA GLY A 152 27.05 5.66 0.14
C GLY A 152 27.47 4.80 1.34
N THR A 153 26.75 3.73 1.67
CA THR A 153 27.18 2.79 2.73
C THR A 153 28.12 1.72 2.18
N VAL A 154 29.27 1.51 2.85
CA VAL A 154 30.33 0.54 2.46
C VAL A 154 29.88 -0.91 2.67
N ASN A 155 28.78 -1.13 3.39
CA ASN A 155 28.18 -2.44 3.58
C ASN A 155 26.67 -2.38 3.27
N PRO A 156 26.32 -2.23 1.98
CA PRO A 156 24.96 -1.96 1.56
C PRO A 156 24.25 -3.30 1.46
N GLY A 157 23.48 -3.70 2.49
CA GLY A 157 22.87 -5.03 2.54
C GLY A 157 23.93 -6.13 2.38
N GLY A 158 24.69 -6.36 3.47
CA GLY A 158 25.77 -7.35 3.48
C GLY A 158 25.34 -8.68 2.85
N GLN A 159 26.28 -9.41 2.25
CA GLN A 159 26.04 -10.75 1.72
C GLN A 159 25.08 -11.51 2.63
N TYR A 160 23.99 -12.00 2.06
CA TYR A 160 22.96 -12.69 2.82
C TYR A 160 23.58 -13.75 3.69
N ASN A 161 23.47 -13.56 5.00
CA ASN A 161 23.93 -14.55 5.94
C ASN A 161 22.83 -15.59 6.10
N ARG A 162 22.85 -16.59 5.21
CA ARG A 162 21.94 -17.75 5.26
C ARG A 162 21.98 -18.49 6.60
N GLY A 163 23.06 -18.36 7.37
CA GLY A 163 23.18 -18.89 8.74
C GLY A 163 22.37 -18.11 9.79
N ARG A 164 21.73 -16.99 9.44
CA ARG A 164 20.81 -16.23 10.30
C ARG A 164 19.35 -16.34 9.84
N ALA A 165 19.02 -17.35 9.05
CA ALA A 165 17.65 -17.54 8.62
C ALA A 165 16.75 -17.91 9.81
N SER A 166 15.55 -17.33 9.81
CA SER A 166 14.53 -17.54 10.84
C SER A 166 13.18 -17.80 10.19
N LEU A 167 12.32 -18.49 10.93
CA LEU A 167 10.92 -18.65 10.57
C LEU A 167 10.20 -17.32 10.78
N LEU A 168 9.51 -16.87 9.74
CA LEU A 168 8.58 -15.76 9.76
C LEU A 168 7.19 -16.26 9.36
N ARG A 169 6.18 -15.44 9.66
CA ARG A 169 4.80 -15.66 9.22
C ARG A 169 4.37 -14.48 8.38
N LEU A 170 3.95 -14.78 7.17
CA LEU A 170 3.42 -13.83 6.22
C LEU A 170 1.90 -13.95 6.28
N GLU A 171 1.25 -12.90 6.76
CA GLU A 171 -0.20 -12.86 6.86
C GLU A 171 -0.80 -12.31 5.57
N LEU A 172 -1.95 -12.88 5.21
CA LEU A 172 -2.77 -12.46 4.10
C LEU A 172 -4.21 -12.30 4.58
N VAL A 173 -4.86 -11.26 4.08
CA VAL A 173 -6.27 -10.95 4.29
C VAL A 173 -6.98 -10.84 2.97
N ARG A 174 -8.30 -11.08 2.98
CA ARG A 174 -9.13 -10.94 1.79
C ARG A 174 -9.82 -9.58 1.78
N VAL A 175 -9.45 -8.74 0.83
CA VAL A 175 -10.02 -7.41 0.61
C VAL A 175 -10.72 -7.43 -0.75
N ASP A 176 -12.02 -7.12 -0.77
CA ASP A 176 -12.86 -7.14 -1.98
C ASP A 176 -12.77 -8.44 -2.79
N GLY A 177 -12.64 -9.57 -2.08
CA GLY A 177 -12.53 -10.90 -2.68
C GLY A 177 -11.13 -11.29 -3.16
N GLN A 178 -10.15 -10.39 -3.07
CA GLN A 178 -8.76 -10.62 -3.44
C GLN A 178 -7.88 -10.82 -2.20
N TRP A 179 -6.93 -11.75 -2.29
CA TRP A 179 -5.93 -11.92 -1.24
C TRP A 179 -4.86 -10.83 -1.33
N LYS A 180 -4.52 -10.23 -0.19
CA LYS A 180 -3.48 -9.23 -0.04
C LYS A 180 -2.66 -9.51 1.21
N ARG A 181 -1.37 -9.20 1.17
CA ARG A 181 -0.50 -9.22 2.36
C ARG A 181 -0.87 -8.07 3.30
N THR A 182 -0.73 -8.34 4.60
CA THR A 182 -0.91 -7.36 5.68
C THR A 182 0.24 -7.46 6.68
N ILE A 183 0.35 -6.46 7.55
CA ILE A 183 1.20 -6.47 8.75
C ILE A 183 0.41 -6.21 10.04
N ASP A 184 -0.92 -6.12 9.97
CA ASP A 184 -1.74 -5.71 11.13
C ASP A 184 -2.29 -6.90 11.94
N GLY A 185 -1.92 -8.14 11.61
CA GLY A 185 -2.32 -9.32 12.37
C GLY A 185 -1.32 -9.76 13.44
N GLU A 186 -1.70 -10.82 14.14
CA GLU A 186 -1.07 -11.30 15.39
C GLU A 186 0.39 -11.75 15.23
N TYR A 187 0.78 -12.12 14.01
CA TYR A 187 2.08 -12.71 13.70
C TYR A 187 3.06 -11.74 13.04
N SER A 188 2.69 -10.47 12.88
CA SER A 188 3.57 -9.47 12.30
C SER A 188 4.78 -9.17 13.21
N GLY A 189 5.99 -9.40 12.66
CA GLY A 189 7.25 -9.09 13.35
C GLY A 189 7.79 -10.17 14.30
N GLY A 190 7.22 -11.39 14.32
CA GLY A 190 7.74 -12.50 15.12
C GLY A 190 8.92 -13.24 14.45
N ASP A 191 9.98 -13.50 15.22
CA ASP A 191 10.95 -14.57 14.94
C ASP A 191 10.43 -15.86 15.60
N PHE A 192 10.04 -16.84 14.77
CA PHE A 192 9.46 -18.10 15.22
C PHE A 192 10.49 -19.23 15.38
N GLY A 193 11.78 -18.88 15.39
CA GLY A 193 12.89 -19.79 15.59
C GLY A 193 13.76 -19.95 14.34
N PRO A 194 14.95 -20.56 14.49
CA PRO A 194 15.89 -20.73 13.39
C PRO A 194 15.37 -21.72 12.34
N CYS A 195 15.79 -21.55 11.10
CA CYS A 195 15.55 -22.49 10.00
C CYS A 195 16.80 -22.63 9.12
N ASP A 196 16.81 -23.63 8.24
CA ASP A 196 17.92 -23.83 7.31
C ASP A 196 17.83 -22.84 6.13
N GLY A 197 18.67 -21.82 6.16
CA GLY A 197 18.74 -20.82 5.09
C GLY A 197 19.51 -21.23 3.85
N SER A 198 20.14 -22.42 3.82
CA SER A 198 21.07 -22.82 2.74
C SER A 198 20.43 -22.84 1.35
N SER A 199 19.12 -23.11 1.28
CA SER A 199 18.34 -23.20 0.05
C SER A 199 17.47 -21.96 -0.24
N ILE A 200 17.57 -20.90 0.58
CA ILE A 200 16.77 -19.70 0.37
C ILE A 200 17.18 -19.02 -0.95
N PRO A 201 16.23 -18.83 -1.89
CA PRO A 201 16.49 -18.14 -3.13
C PRO A 201 16.69 -16.65 -2.87
N VAL A 202 17.71 -16.10 -3.51
CA VAL A 202 18.07 -14.70 -3.40
C VAL A 202 18.00 -14.09 -4.80
N GLY A 203 16.99 -13.26 -5.03
CA GLY A 203 16.76 -12.61 -6.32
C GLY A 203 17.29 -11.17 -6.34
N TYR A 204 17.86 -10.76 -7.48
CA TYR A 204 18.28 -9.39 -7.76
C TYR A 204 17.58 -8.87 -9.02
N PHE A 205 17.06 -7.66 -8.99
CA PHE A 205 16.52 -6.98 -10.17
C PHE A 205 17.62 -6.71 -11.20
N ARG A 206 17.29 -6.91 -12.47
CA ARG A 206 18.09 -6.53 -13.63
C ARG A 206 17.22 -5.69 -14.59
N PRO A 207 17.63 -4.46 -14.93
CA PRO A 207 18.80 -3.75 -14.40
C PRO A 207 18.68 -3.52 -12.88
N ALA A 208 19.83 -3.35 -12.22
CA ALA A 208 19.85 -3.01 -10.80
C ALA A 208 19.14 -1.65 -10.60
N PRO A 209 18.35 -1.48 -9.54
CA PRO A 209 17.63 -0.24 -9.29
C PRO A 209 18.61 0.92 -9.07
N GLU A 210 18.26 2.07 -9.64
CA GLU A 210 18.97 3.30 -9.36
C GLU A 210 18.65 3.80 -7.94
N LEU A 211 19.61 4.48 -7.33
CA LEU A 211 19.44 5.04 -5.99
C LEU A 211 18.87 6.47 -6.13
N PRO A 212 17.60 6.72 -5.80
CA PRO A 212 17.03 8.06 -5.92
C PRO A 212 17.83 9.05 -5.05
N ASP A 213 18.03 10.26 -5.56
CA ASP A 213 18.81 11.31 -4.87
C ASP A 213 18.03 11.93 -3.70
N THR A 214 16.70 11.92 -3.76
CA THR A 214 15.78 12.42 -2.72
C THR A 214 14.51 11.56 -2.67
N PRO A 215 13.91 11.35 -1.50
CA PRO A 215 12.56 10.78 -1.39
C PRO A 215 11.57 11.64 -2.16
N VAL A 216 10.48 11.01 -2.59
CA VAL A 216 9.33 11.72 -3.15
C VAL A 216 8.59 12.38 -1.98
N ASP A 217 8.56 13.71 -1.99
CA ASP A 217 8.09 14.52 -0.85
C ASP A 217 6.58 14.43 -0.56
N ALA A 218 5.80 13.79 -1.44
CA ALA A 218 4.41 13.47 -1.19
C ALA A 218 3.97 12.26 -2.02
N PRO A 219 3.57 11.13 -1.40
CA PRO A 219 2.82 10.12 -2.13
C PRO A 219 1.53 10.73 -2.69
N LEU A 220 1.12 10.26 -3.86
CA LEU A 220 -0.23 10.54 -4.35
C LEU A 220 -1.23 10.05 -3.28
N PRO A 221 -2.35 10.77 -3.09
CA PRO A 221 -3.37 10.36 -2.14
C PRO A 221 -3.78 8.92 -2.44
N THR A 222 -3.76 8.09 -1.40
CA THR A 222 -4.36 6.76 -1.47
C THR A 222 -5.85 6.93 -1.76
N PRO A 223 -6.51 5.97 -2.45
CA PRO A 223 -7.95 6.02 -2.65
C PRO A 223 -8.59 6.13 -1.27
N THR A 224 -9.21 7.27 -0.98
CA THR A 224 -10.00 7.45 0.23
C THR A 224 -11.16 6.48 0.15
N ASP A 225 -11.32 5.62 1.16
CA ASP A 225 -12.55 4.89 1.44
C ASP A 225 -13.65 5.90 1.79
N ASP A 226 -14.11 6.67 0.81
CA ASP A 226 -15.32 7.47 0.90
C ASP A 226 -16.52 6.55 0.69
N GLU A 227 -16.89 5.79 1.73
CA GLU A 227 -18.31 5.66 2.02
C GLU A 227 -18.59 5.78 3.53
N PRO A 228 -19.30 6.82 3.97
CA PRO A 228 -19.74 6.92 5.35
C PRO A 228 -20.81 5.87 5.61
N VAL A 229 -20.57 4.97 6.58
CA VAL A 229 -21.64 4.15 7.17
C VAL A 229 -22.59 5.07 7.94
N HIS A 230 -23.52 5.66 7.21
CA HIS A 230 -24.77 6.17 7.76
C HIS A 230 -25.84 5.09 7.62
N ARG A 231 -25.97 4.25 8.66
CA ARG A 231 -27.25 3.90 9.32
C ARG A 231 -27.04 2.99 10.51
#